data_AF-A0A6L5WL56-F1
#
_entry.id   AF-A0A6L5WL56-F1
#
_cell.length_a   1.000
_cell.length_b   1.000
_cell.length_c   1.000
_cell.angle_alpha   90.00
_cell.angle_beta   90.00
_cell.angle_gamma   90.00
#
_symmetry.space_group_name_H-M   'P 1'
#
loop_
_entity.id
_entity.type
_entity.pdbx_description
1 polymer ?
#
loop_
_entity_poly.entity_id
_entity_poly.type
_entity_poly.pdbx_seq_one_letter_code
_entity_poly.pdbx_strand_id
1 'polypeptide(L)'
;MLEVEIYRYDIKMDWASYFKPYIYKNADFKDLKELFYDIKKQDPYFEFKGVKFVKVNDCLVNLDENFNEILNKTGNFIKISPLIEKRSIKDEIINNDDFMGVFDEFSQNLGDEILDEKDFYLNLEPLFYSSDIRDFKDDFLGNSAFVFAYNLIQKFPNKKEKILDFIKDQIYYYQKPKFLLNDPFNTENIIQNLRKMLNLKDFSKQKIVNFADIKNKNFKTDFSQFNIAVYNDKDARNFIKKIANLKEFNSQERDCGYEIYKFDKEVAIKVASNIIFDAFDSGADFLLVNNESDFFMFDTLKKDLQYVKNRSLHDFYVLKSNEFLDLLDGKRLNFDSHKLKVGLL
;
A
#
# COMPACT_ATOMS: atom_id res chain seq x y z
N MET A 1 -3.22 -11.39 26.52
CA MET A 1 -2.45 -12.42 25.80
C MET A 1 -2.19 -11.86 24.41
N LEU A 2 -0.92 -11.79 24.03
CA LEU A 2 -0.46 -11.33 22.73
C LEU A 2 0.00 -12.53 21.91
N GLU A 3 -0.41 -12.58 20.65
CA GLU A 3 0.04 -13.54 19.66
C GLU A 3 0.91 -12.83 18.63
N VAL A 4 2.12 -13.36 18.41
CA VAL A 4 3.10 -12.86 17.47
C VAL A 4 3.43 -13.95 16.46
N GLU A 5 3.15 -13.72 15.19
CA GLU A 5 3.62 -14.57 14.10
C GLU A 5 4.87 -13.97 13.47
N ILE A 6 6.00 -14.68 13.55
CA ILE A 6 7.25 -14.27 12.91
C ILE A 6 7.48 -15.05 11.62
N TYR A 7 7.81 -14.34 10.56
CA TYR A 7 8.30 -14.93 9.31
C TYR A 7 9.62 -15.68 9.54
N ARG A 8 9.67 -16.94 9.08
CA ARG A 8 10.83 -17.80 9.15
C ARG A 8 11.17 -18.32 7.77
N TYR A 9 12.45 -18.25 7.44
CA TYR A 9 12.99 -18.76 6.19
C TYR A 9 14.52 -18.77 6.27
N ASP A 10 15.17 -19.81 5.76
CA ASP A 10 16.59 -19.82 5.47
C ASP A 10 16.79 -20.34 4.05
N ILE A 11 17.32 -19.49 3.15
CA ILE A 11 17.52 -19.84 1.74
C ILE A 11 18.39 -21.08 1.53
N LYS A 12 19.20 -21.47 2.53
CA LYS A 12 20.08 -22.64 2.46
C LYS A 12 19.42 -23.92 2.96
N MET A 13 18.32 -23.83 3.69
CA MET A 13 17.73 -24.97 4.41
C MET A 13 16.26 -25.21 4.07
N ASP A 14 15.49 -24.14 3.91
CA ASP A 14 14.04 -24.22 3.85
C ASP A 14 13.55 -24.31 2.40
N TRP A 15 12.57 -25.19 2.17
CA TRP A 15 11.88 -25.27 0.88
C TRP A 15 10.87 -24.15 0.66
N ALA A 16 10.27 -23.65 1.74
CA ALA A 16 9.28 -22.58 1.74
C ALA A 16 9.35 -21.83 3.05
N SER A 17 9.00 -20.55 3.03
CA SER A 17 8.81 -19.76 4.24
C SER A 17 7.59 -20.23 5.02
N TYR A 18 7.58 -19.92 6.31
CA TYR A 18 6.45 -20.17 7.19
C TYR A 18 6.38 -19.10 8.29
N PHE A 19 5.23 -18.98 8.94
CA PHE A 19 5.07 -18.11 10.10
C PHE A 19 5.09 -18.95 11.36
N LYS A 20 5.98 -18.63 12.30
CA LYS A 20 6.09 -19.31 13.59
C LYS A 20 5.40 -18.48 14.68
N PRO A 21 4.41 -19.05 15.40
CA PRO A 21 3.71 -18.33 16.45
C PRO A 21 4.51 -18.29 17.77
N TYR A 22 4.44 -17.15 18.47
CA TYR A 22 4.94 -16.93 19.82
C TYR A 22 3.82 -16.30 20.65
N ILE A 23 3.55 -16.87 21.83
CA ILE A 23 2.43 -16.46 22.68
C ILE A 23 2.97 -15.85 23.98
N TYR A 24 2.61 -14.59 24.22
CA TYR A 24 3.00 -13.85 25.42
C TYR A 24 1.79 -13.64 26.33
N LYS A 25 1.88 -14.09 27.57
CA LYS A 25 0.87 -13.78 28.60
C LYS A 25 0.92 -12.31 28.97
N ASN A 26 2.13 -11.81 29.24
CA ASN A 26 2.46 -10.42 29.47
C ASN A 26 3.57 -10.05 28.48
N ALA A 27 3.32 -9.02 27.67
CA ALA A 27 4.29 -8.48 26.74
C ALA A 27 4.65 -7.07 27.24
N ASP A 28 5.79 -6.98 27.92
CA ASP A 28 6.33 -5.72 28.46
C ASP A 28 7.68 -5.47 27.81
N PHE A 29 7.62 -5.09 26.54
CA PHE A 29 8.77 -4.73 25.73
C PHE A 29 8.75 -3.22 25.54
N LYS A 30 9.92 -2.59 25.62
CA LYS A 30 10.03 -1.15 25.35
C LYS A 30 9.77 -0.85 23.87
N ASP A 31 10.37 -1.65 23.01
CA ASP A 31 10.36 -1.49 21.55
C ASP A 31 10.30 -2.86 20.86
N LEU A 32 10.15 -2.86 19.53
CA LEU A 32 10.04 -4.09 18.75
C LEU A 32 11.36 -4.88 18.74
N LYS A 33 12.50 -4.21 18.91
CA LYS A 33 13.81 -4.82 19.00
C LYS A 33 13.98 -5.68 20.24
N GLU A 34 13.45 -5.24 21.39
CA GLU A 34 13.42 -6.05 22.61
C GLU A 34 12.60 -7.33 22.43
N LEU A 35 11.45 -7.26 21.74
CA LEU A 35 10.69 -8.46 21.35
C LEU A 35 11.56 -9.42 20.51
N PHE A 36 12.29 -8.90 19.53
CA PHE A 36 13.15 -9.73 18.66
C PHE A 36 14.30 -10.38 19.44
N TYR A 37 14.89 -9.69 20.42
CA TYR A 37 15.89 -10.29 21.31
C TYR A 37 15.29 -11.40 22.18
N ASP A 38 14.08 -11.23 22.68
CA ASP A 38 13.41 -12.29 23.44
C ASP A 38 13.09 -13.50 22.54
N ILE A 39 12.60 -13.27 21.33
CA ILE A 39 12.40 -14.32 20.33
C ILE A 39 13.70 -15.05 20.02
N LYS A 40 14.81 -14.34 19.80
CA LYS A 40 16.14 -14.93 19.59
C LYS A 40 16.61 -15.79 20.76
N LYS A 41 16.26 -15.40 21.99
CA LYS A 41 16.58 -16.17 23.19
C LYS A 41 15.78 -17.48 23.26
N GLN A 42 14.52 -17.45 22.84
CA GLN A 42 13.66 -18.63 22.76
C GLN A 42 14.00 -19.52 21.54
N ASP A 43 14.40 -18.89 20.44
CA ASP A 43 14.76 -19.52 19.17
C ASP A 43 16.13 -19.02 18.68
N PRO A 44 17.22 -19.70 19.06
CA PRO A 44 18.58 -19.30 18.69
C PRO A 44 18.85 -19.25 17.18
N TYR A 45 17.99 -19.84 16.34
CA TYR A 45 18.18 -19.85 14.88
C TYR A 45 17.57 -18.64 14.18
N PHE A 46 16.65 -17.92 14.84
CA PHE A 46 16.06 -16.69 14.32
C PHE A 46 17.14 -15.63 14.07
N GLU A 47 17.20 -14.97 12.92
CA GLU A 47 18.21 -13.94 12.63
C GLU A 47 17.60 -12.61 12.19
N PHE A 48 18.13 -11.52 12.74
CA PHE A 48 17.71 -10.15 12.41
C PHE A 48 18.87 -9.15 12.49
N LYS A 49 20.12 -9.63 12.46
CA LYS A 49 21.29 -8.78 12.60
C LYS A 49 21.35 -7.72 11.49
N GLY A 50 21.45 -6.45 11.88
CA GLY A 50 21.54 -5.31 10.96
C GLY A 50 20.18 -4.82 10.45
N VAL A 51 19.08 -5.51 10.78
CA VAL A 51 17.73 -5.09 10.43
C VAL A 51 17.37 -3.84 11.24
N LYS A 52 16.82 -2.83 10.56
CA LYS A 52 16.30 -1.60 11.17
C LYS A 52 14.79 -1.47 11.05
N PHE A 53 14.21 -2.01 9.98
CA PHE A 53 12.78 -1.95 9.69
C PHE A 53 12.27 -3.32 9.29
N VAL A 54 11.01 -3.59 9.62
CA VAL A 54 10.25 -4.78 9.23
C VAL A 54 8.83 -4.37 8.84
N LYS A 55 8.03 -5.33 8.39
CA LYS A 55 6.59 -5.16 8.20
C LYS A 55 5.84 -5.79 9.37
N VAL A 56 4.99 -5.02 10.04
CA VAL A 56 4.02 -5.51 11.02
C VAL A 56 2.62 -5.32 10.43
N ASN A 57 1.90 -6.42 10.19
CA ASN A 57 0.60 -6.42 9.51
C ASN A 57 0.63 -5.58 8.21
N ASP A 58 1.64 -5.86 7.37
CA ASP A 58 1.94 -5.17 6.11
C ASP A 58 2.29 -3.67 6.21
N CYS A 59 2.54 -3.15 7.42
CA CYS A 59 2.95 -1.77 7.65
C CYS A 59 4.43 -1.68 8.04
N LEU A 60 5.16 -0.72 7.50
CA LEU A 60 6.54 -0.46 7.88
C LEU A 60 6.62 -0.01 9.34
N VAL A 61 7.56 -0.61 10.09
CA VAL A 61 7.84 -0.33 11.50
C VAL A 61 9.34 -0.35 11.72
N ASN A 62 9.88 0.69 12.35
CA ASN A 62 11.25 0.69 12.81
C ASN A 62 11.37 -0.19 14.07
N LEU A 63 12.44 -0.97 14.21
CA LEU A 63 12.64 -1.83 15.37
C LEU A 63 12.72 -1.05 16.70
N ASP A 64 13.15 0.21 16.66
CA ASP A 64 13.27 1.08 17.83
C ASP A 64 11.95 1.83 18.15
N GLU A 65 10.85 1.59 17.41
CA GLU A 65 9.51 2.17 17.71
C GLU A 65 8.91 1.58 18.99
N ASN A 66 8.12 2.41 19.69
CA ASN A 66 7.50 2.04 20.95
C ASN A 66 6.50 0.88 20.78
N PHE A 67 6.71 -0.19 21.54
CA PHE A 67 5.90 -1.40 21.39
C PHE A 67 4.44 -1.22 21.79
N ASN A 68 4.17 -0.43 22.83
CA ASN A 68 2.79 -0.15 23.26
C ASN A 68 2.02 0.66 22.21
N GLU A 69 2.68 1.59 21.51
CA GLU A 69 2.06 2.31 20.39
C GLU A 69 1.72 1.39 19.22
N ILE A 70 2.59 0.42 18.91
CA ILE A 70 2.32 -0.63 17.92
C ILE A 70 1.06 -1.43 18.33
N LEU A 71 1.00 -1.93 19.56
CA LEU A 71 -0.14 -2.71 20.05
C LEU A 71 -1.45 -1.91 20.08
N ASN A 72 -1.39 -0.60 20.35
CA ASN A 72 -2.56 0.27 20.28
C ASN A 72 -3.17 0.35 18.85
N LYS A 73 -2.37 0.10 17.81
CA LYS A 73 -2.80 0.10 16.41
C LYS A 73 -3.20 -1.29 15.91
N THR A 74 -2.51 -2.33 16.36
CA THR A 74 -2.68 -3.69 15.84
C THR A 74 -3.53 -4.60 16.73
N GLY A 75 -3.69 -4.24 18.00
CA GLY A 75 -4.33 -5.08 19.01
C GLY A 75 -3.41 -6.19 19.51
N ASN A 76 -4.02 -7.34 19.85
CA ASN A 76 -3.32 -8.47 20.48
C ASN A 76 -2.79 -9.51 19.49
N PHE A 77 -2.79 -9.20 18.19
CA PHE A 77 -2.26 -10.06 17.14
C PHE A 77 -1.37 -9.23 16.22
N ILE A 78 -0.11 -9.65 16.08
CA ILE A 78 0.84 -9.06 15.15
C ILE A 78 1.50 -10.15 14.31
N LYS A 79 1.50 -9.94 13.00
CA LYS A 79 2.25 -10.72 12.03
C LYS A 79 3.42 -9.89 11.53
N ILE A 80 4.62 -10.43 11.63
CA ILE A 80 5.86 -9.72 11.33
C ILE A 80 6.60 -10.44 10.22
N SER A 81 7.05 -9.69 9.22
CA SER A 81 7.81 -10.18 8.08
C SER A 81 8.91 -9.21 7.67
N PRO A 82 9.92 -9.68 6.90
CA PRO A 82 10.93 -8.80 6.34
C PRO A 82 10.31 -7.72 5.45
N LEU A 83 11.08 -6.69 5.14
CA LEU A 83 10.66 -5.64 4.20
C LEU A 83 10.13 -6.21 2.87
N ILE A 84 10.73 -7.29 2.39
CA ILE A 84 10.25 -8.07 1.24
C ILE A 84 10.60 -9.55 1.38
N GLU A 85 9.58 -10.41 1.45
CA GLU A 85 9.77 -11.85 1.64
C GLU A 85 10.53 -12.50 0.46
N LYS A 86 10.26 -12.06 -0.78
CA LYS A 86 10.91 -12.60 -2.00
C LYS A 86 12.43 -12.45 -2.02
N ARG A 87 13.00 -11.54 -1.21
CA ARG A 87 14.45 -11.34 -1.10
C ARG A 87 15.01 -11.77 0.24
N SER A 88 14.22 -12.44 1.10
CA SER A 88 14.74 -12.94 2.37
C SER A 88 15.88 -13.94 2.13
N ILE A 89 17.02 -13.69 2.79
CA ILE A 89 18.15 -14.60 2.86
C ILE A 89 17.98 -15.50 4.09
N LYS A 90 17.66 -14.86 5.22
CA LYS A 90 17.41 -15.55 6.48
C LYS A 90 16.51 -14.72 7.38
N ASP A 91 15.31 -15.22 7.63
CA ASP A 91 14.27 -14.61 8.45
C ASP A 91 14.04 -13.15 8.03
N GLU A 92 14.40 -12.18 8.88
CA GLU A 92 14.18 -10.75 8.66
C GLU A 92 15.30 -10.09 7.82
N ILE A 93 16.36 -10.83 7.49
CA ILE A 93 17.50 -10.36 6.69
C ILE A 93 17.21 -10.58 5.20
N ILE A 94 17.34 -9.53 4.40
CA ILE A 94 17.11 -9.56 2.96
C ILE A 94 18.40 -9.34 2.15
N ASN A 95 18.40 -9.79 0.89
CA ASN A 95 19.33 -9.33 -0.13
C ASN A 95 18.85 -7.96 -0.63
N ASN A 96 19.71 -6.94 -0.56
CA ASN A 96 19.39 -5.58 -0.99
C ASN A 96 20.18 -5.07 -2.21
N ASP A 97 20.71 -5.98 -3.02
CA ASP A 97 21.54 -5.63 -4.18
C ASP A 97 20.78 -4.75 -5.20
N ASP A 98 19.47 -4.92 -5.32
CA ASP A 98 18.64 -4.13 -6.22
C ASP A 98 18.43 -2.69 -5.73
N PHE A 99 18.31 -2.52 -4.41
CA PHE A 99 18.33 -1.22 -3.77
C PHE A 99 19.69 -0.53 -3.95
N MET A 100 20.78 -1.27 -3.76
CA MET A 100 22.13 -0.74 -4.00
C MET A 100 22.38 -0.40 -5.48
N GLY A 101 21.80 -1.15 -6.41
CA GLY A 101 21.87 -0.85 -7.84
C GLY A 101 21.32 0.54 -8.19
N VAL A 102 20.23 0.97 -7.54
CA VAL A 102 19.70 2.34 -7.74
C VAL A 102 20.66 3.40 -7.22
N PHE A 103 21.35 3.17 -6.10
CA PHE A 103 22.41 4.09 -5.65
C PHE A 103 23.53 4.22 -6.68
N ASP A 104 23.94 3.09 -7.27
CA ASP A 104 24.96 3.07 -8.31
C ASP A 104 24.50 3.83 -9.57
N GLU A 105 23.21 3.75 -9.93
CA GLU A 105 22.66 4.58 -11.00
C GLU A 105 22.72 6.07 -10.68
N PHE A 106 22.41 6.49 -9.44
CA PHE A 106 22.57 7.89 -9.02
C PHE A 106 24.02 8.36 -9.13
N SER A 107 24.99 7.57 -8.67
CA SER A 107 26.42 7.95 -8.72
C SER A 107 26.93 8.00 -10.16
N GLN A 108 26.58 7.04 -11.01
CA GLN A 108 26.93 7.03 -12.44
C GLN A 108 26.33 8.23 -13.18
N ASN A 109 25.06 8.55 -12.91
CA ASN A 109 24.39 9.64 -13.59
C ASN A 109 24.84 11.00 -13.07
N LEU A 110 25.09 11.17 -11.77
CA LEU A 110 25.31 12.49 -11.19
C LEU A 110 26.78 12.81 -10.91
N GLY A 111 27.65 11.82 -10.71
CA GLY A 111 29.08 11.98 -10.41
C GLY A 111 29.53 11.35 -9.07
N ASP A 112 30.84 11.17 -8.91
CA ASP A 112 31.44 10.44 -7.78
C ASP A 112 31.20 11.11 -6.42
N GLU A 113 30.92 12.42 -6.36
CA GLU A 113 30.62 13.10 -5.09
C GLU A 113 29.31 12.62 -4.44
N ILE A 114 28.48 11.86 -5.17
CA ILE A 114 27.30 11.19 -4.60
C ILE A 114 27.71 10.01 -3.69
N LEU A 115 28.91 9.46 -3.86
CA LEU A 115 29.39 8.34 -3.05
C LEU A 115 29.46 8.69 -1.55
N ASP A 116 29.72 9.95 -1.22
CA ASP A 116 29.74 10.47 0.16
C ASP A 116 28.35 10.43 0.84
N GLU A 117 27.28 10.28 0.04
CA GLU A 117 25.89 10.26 0.52
C GLU A 117 25.36 8.84 0.75
N LYS A 118 26.21 7.82 0.63
CA LYS A 118 25.82 6.40 0.76
C LYS A 118 25.18 6.07 2.11
N ASP A 119 25.72 6.60 3.21
CA ASP A 119 25.19 6.33 4.55
C ASP A 119 23.77 6.88 4.73
N PHE A 120 23.48 8.04 4.13
CA PHE A 120 22.12 8.58 4.10
C PHE A 120 21.20 7.68 3.26
N TYR A 121 21.66 7.29 2.06
CA TYR A 121 20.87 6.43 1.18
C TYR A 121 20.51 5.11 1.86
N LEU A 122 21.45 4.44 2.52
CA LEU A 122 21.22 3.18 3.24
C LEU A 122 20.09 3.25 4.28
N ASN A 123 19.81 4.43 4.87
CA ASN A 123 18.69 4.59 5.79
C ASN A 123 17.31 4.61 5.10
N LEU A 124 17.27 4.73 3.76
CA LEU A 124 16.06 4.79 2.96
C LEU A 124 15.62 3.41 2.43
N GLU A 125 16.34 2.33 2.73
CA GLU A 125 15.99 0.95 2.38
C GLU A 125 14.50 0.58 2.61
N PRO A 126 13.85 0.90 3.75
CA PRO A 126 12.42 0.59 3.92
C PRO A 126 11.51 1.24 2.88
N LEU A 127 11.87 2.41 2.36
CA LEU A 127 11.09 3.09 1.32
C LEU A 127 11.21 2.37 -0.02
N PHE A 128 12.36 1.81 -0.33
CA PHE A 128 12.56 1.07 -1.58
C PHE A 128 11.60 -0.13 -1.69
N TYR A 129 11.43 -0.88 -0.59
CA TYR A 129 10.54 -2.05 -0.51
C TYR A 129 9.09 -1.73 -0.05
N SER A 130 8.74 -0.44 -0.02
CA SER A 130 7.41 0.02 0.40
C SER A 130 6.34 -0.04 -0.68
N SER A 131 6.75 -0.18 -1.95
CA SER A 131 5.88 -0.16 -3.12
C SER A 131 5.89 -1.50 -3.83
N ASP A 132 4.71 -1.90 -4.34
CA ASP A 132 4.57 -3.09 -5.18
C ASP A 132 4.76 -2.80 -6.68
N ILE A 133 5.04 -1.55 -7.08
CA ILE A 133 5.27 -1.19 -8.49
C ILE A 133 6.42 -2.00 -9.09
N ARG A 134 7.44 -2.33 -8.30
CA ARG A 134 8.58 -3.15 -8.76
C ARG A 134 8.18 -4.57 -9.16
N ASP A 135 7.04 -5.08 -8.71
CA ASP A 135 6.50 -6.36 -9.22
C ASP A 135 6.00 -6.24 -10.68
N PHE A 136 5.86 -5.03 -11.19
CA PHE A 136 5.30 -4.72 -12.50
C PHE A 136 6.25 -3.93 -13.41
N LYS A 137 7.24 -3.24 -12.82
CA LYS A 137 8.15 -2.30 -13.47
C LYS A 137 9.54 -2.40 -12.82
N ASP A 138 10.38 -3.28 -13.35
CA ASP A 138 11.68 -3.63 -12.76
C ASP A 138 12.66 -2.44 -12.64
N ASP A 139 12.56 -1.49 -13.57
CA ASP A 139 13.35 -0.24 -13.64
C ASP A 139 12.74 0.90 -12.79
N PHE A 140 11.71 0.63 -11.98
CA PHE A 140 11.24 1.61 -11.02
C PHE A 140 12.28 1.80 -9.90
N LEU A 141 12.73 3.05 -9.72
CA LEU A 141 13.79 3.40 -8.77
C LEU A 141 13.40 3.23 -7.28
N GLY A 142 12.11 3.03 -6.98
CA GLY A 142 11.60 2.88 -5.63
C GLY A 142 11.38 4.23 -4.93
N ASN A 143 10.57 4.24 -3.85
CA ASN A 143 10.25 5.48 -3.14
C ASN A 143 11.47 6.11 -2.45
N SER A 144 12.50 5.32 -2.14
CA SER A 144 13.77 5.80 -1.60
C SER A 144 14.44 6.81 -2.53
N ALA A 145 14.33 6.62 -3.85
CA ALA A 145 14.95 7.48 -4.85
C ALA A 145 14.41 8.91 -4.79
N PHE A 146 13.14 9.12 -4.45
CA PHE A 146 12.57 10.47 -4.34
C PHE A 146 13.07 11.20 -3.11
N VAL A 147 13.12 10.52 -1.95
CA VAL A 147 13.68 11.09 -0.72
C VAL A 147 15.16 11.40 -0.91
N PHE A 148 15.89 10.51 -1.59
CA PHE A 148 17.29 10.70 -1.92
C PHE A 148 17.51 11.88 -2.88
N ALA A 149 16.77 11.93 -3.98
CA ALA A 149 16.82 13.02 -4.95
C ALA A 149 16.54 14.38 -4.30
N TYR A 150 15.57 14.46 -3.40
CA TYR A 150 15.29 15.69 -2.67
C TYR A 150 16.45 16.12 -1.78
N ASN A 151 17.07 15.19 -1.02
CA ASN A 151 18.27 15.47 -0.23
C ASN A 151 19.43 15.96 -1.12
N LEU A 152 19.66 15.30 -2.27
CA LEU A 152 20.69 15.69 -3.22
C LEU A 152 20.43 17.08 -3.82
N ILE A 153 19.18 17.46 -4.10
CA ILE A 153 18.85 18.81 -4.57
C ILE A 153 19.21 19.87 -3.52
N GLN A 154 19.01 19.59 -2.23
CA GLN A 154 19.38 20.52 -1.17
C GLN A 154 20.91 20.65 -1.02
N LYS A 155 21.65 19.54 -1.12
CA LYS A 155 23.11 19.52 -0.96
C LYS A 155 23.87 19.98 -2.20
N PHE A 156 23.35 19.68 -3.38
CA PHE A 156 23.95 20.01 -4.68
C PHE A 156 22.96 20.80 -5.56
N PRO A 157 22.61 22.05 -5.21
CA PRO A 157 21.65 22.84 -5.98
C PRO A 157 22.05 23.03 -7.45
N ASN A 158 23.35 23.03 -7.75
CA ASN A 158 23.90 23.09 -9.11
C ASN A 158 23.54 21.86 -9.97
N LYS A 159 23.18 20.73 -9.36
CA LYS A 159 22.76 19.50 -10.04
C LYS A 159 21.24 19.32 -10.10
N LYS A 160 20.47 20.26 -9.56
CA LYS A 160 19.01 20.16 -9.42
C LYS A 160 18.32 19.69 -10.69
N GLU A 161 18.55 20.35 -11.82
CA GLU A 161 17.87 20.03 -13.09
C GLU A 161 18.18 18.60 -13.55
N LYS A 162 19.43 18.15 -13.37
CA LYS A 162 19.85 16.79 -13.72
C LYS A 162 19.20 15.74 -12.81
N ILE A 163 19.08 16.04 -11.52
CA ILE A 163 18.40 15.17 -10.55
C ILE A 163 16.91 15.08 -10.87
N LEU A 164 16.25 16.21 -11.15
CA LEU A 164 14.84 16.26 -11.51
C LEU A 164 14.57 15.50 -12.81
N ASP A 165 15.41 15.68 -13.83
CA ASP A 165 15.29 14.96 -15.10
C ASP A 165 15.40 13.43 -14.91
N PHE A 166 16.28 12.99 -14.01
CA PHE A 166 16.46 11.57 -13.70
C PHE A 166 15.22 10.92 -13.05
N ILE A 167 14.47 11.66 -12.24
CA ILE A 167 13.29 11.13 -11.53
C ILE A 167 11.94 11.51 -12.17
N LYS A 168 11.93 12.34 -13.22
CA LYS A 168 10.71 13.01 -13.73
C LYS A 168 9.58 12.04 -14.12
N ASP A 169 9.94 10.92 -14.74
CA ASP A 169 8.99 9.92 -15.23
C ASP A 169 8.68 8.89 -14.14
N GLN A 170 9.62 8.72 -13.20
CA GLN A 170 9.51 7.77 -12.10
C GLN A 170 8.48 8.24 -11.06
N ILE A 171 8.33 9.55 -10.86
CA ILE A 171 7.47 10.11 -9.82
C ILE A 171 5.99 9.76 -9.98
N TYR A 172 5.53 9.45 -11.20
CA TYR A 172 4.15 9.01 -11.44
C TYR A 172 3.87 7.66 -10.77
N TYR A 173 4.88 6.83 -10.56
CA TYR A 173 4.79 5.54 -9.89
C TYR A 173 4.85 5.63 -8.37
N TYR A 174 5.03 6.82 -7.79
CA TYR A 174 5.05 6.96 -6.33
C TYR A 174 3.75 6.41 -5.72
N GLN A 175 3.92 5.48 -4.80
CA GLN A 175 2.85 5.01 -3.93
C GLN A 175 3.19 5.41 -2.51
N LYS A 176 2.24 5.97 -1.77
CA LYS A 176 2.46 6.35 -0.38
C LYS A 176 2.87 5.13 0.46
N PRO A 177 4.05 5.15 1.12
CA PRO A 177 4.44 4.10 2.05
C PRO A 177 3.46 3.97 3.22
N LYS A 178 3.16 2.75 3.62
CA LYS A 178 2.29 2.45 4.76
C LYS A 178 3.11 2.27 6.03
N PHE A 179 3.39 3.35 6.75
CA PHE A 179 3.96 3.26 8.11
C PHE A 179 2.86 2.95 9.13
N LEU A 180 3.15 2.12 10.13
CA LEU A 180 2.18 1.80 11.18
C LEU A 180 1.96 2.99 12.13
N LEU A 181 3.07 3.65 12.49
CA LEU A 181 3.09 4.86 13.30
C LEU A 181 3.32 6.08 12.39
N ASN A 182 4.26 6.95 12.76
CA ASN A 182 4.58 8.15 11.98
C ASN A 182 5.57 7.82 10.86
N ASP A 183 5.44 8.51 9.73
CA ASP A 183 6.43 8.48 8.66
C ASP A 183 7.68 9.28 9.07
N PRO A 184 8.84 8.63 9.32
CA PRO A 184 10.04 9.32 9.78
C PRO A 184 10.78 10.03 8.63
N PHE A 185 10.41 9.78 7.37
CA PHE A 185 11.08 10.33 6.19
C PHE A 185 10.35 11.54 5.59
N ASN A 186 9.15 11.85 6.09
CA ASN A 186 8.35 12.98 5.62
C ASN A 186 8.04 12.89 4.12
N THR A 187 7.72 11.70 3.63
CA THR A 187 7.64 11.36 2.19
C THR A 187 6.61 12.20 1.48
N GLU A 188 5.43 12.41 2.06
CA GLU A 188 4.37 13.20 1.42
C GLU A 188 4.80 14.65 1.14
N ASN A 189 5.43 15.31 2.10
CA ASN A 189 5.91 16.67 1.91
C ASN A 189 7.04 16.73 0.86
N ILE A 190 7.93 15.73 0.86
CA ILE A 190 9.01 15.63 -0.14
C ILE A 190 8.41 15.44 -1.54
N ILE A 191 7.47 14.53 -1.71
CA ILE A 191 6.81 14.28 -3.00
C ILE A 191 6.07 15.52 -3.48
N GLN A 192 5.32 16.20 -2.62
CA GLN A 192 4.66 17.45 -2.97
C GLN A 192 5.67 18.52 -3.45
N ASN A 193 6.82 18.62 -2.79
CA ASN A 193 7.88 19.54 -3.22
C ASN A 193 8.48 19.15 -4.57
N LEU A 194 8.78 17.88 -4.79
CA LEU A 194 9.30 17.39 -6.06
C LEU A 194 8.29 17.59 -7.21
N ARG A 195 7.01 17.29 -6.97
CA ARG A 195 5.93 17.54 -7.95
C ARG A 195 5.85 19.02 -8.32
N LYS A 196 5.95 19.93 -7.34
CA LYS A 196 6.03 21.38 -7.61
C LYS A 196 7.26 21.74 -8.44
N MET A 197 8.43 21.19 -8.11
CA MET A 197 9.66 21.44 -8.87
C MET A 197 9.57 20.93 -10.32
N LEU A 198 8.83 19.86 -10.56
CA LEU A 198 8.56 19.27 -11.88
C LEU A 198 7.36 19.90 -12.59
N ASN A 199 6.71 20.92 -12.00
CA ASN A 199 5.47 21.53 -12.51
C ASN A 199 4.32 20.52 -12.74
N LEU A 200 4.27 19.46 -11.94
CA LEU A 200 3.19 18.49 -11.96
C LEU A 200 1.99 19.03 -11.19
N LYS A 201 0.80 18.94 -11.79
CA LYS A 201 -0.44 19.34 -11.15
C LYS A 201 -0.84 18.28 -10.13
N ASP A 202 -1.24 18.73 -8.94
CA ASP A 202 -1.87 17.86 -7.96
C ASP A 202 -3.22 17.36 -8.50
N PHE A 203 -3.43 16.05 -8.44
CA PHE A 203 -4.70 15.45 -8.79
C PHE A 203 -5.60 15.38 -7.57
N SER A 204 -6.61 16.26 -7.52
CA SER A 204 -7.65 16.18 -6.50
C SER A 204 -8.81 15.30 -6.99
N LYS A 205 -9.08 14.19 -6.30
CA LYS A 205 -10.30 13.40 -6.50
C LYS A 205 -11.47 14.12 -5.84
N GLN A 206 -12.50 14.45 -6.61
CA GLN A 206 -13.75 15.01 -6.06
C GLN A 206 -14.66 13.87 -5.62
N LYS A 207 -15.14 13.92 -4.37
CA LYS A 207 -16.11 12.96 -3.86
C LYS A 207 -17.48 13.17 -4.53
N ILE A 208 -18.13 12.09 -4.94
CA ILE A 208 -19.50 12.12 -5.51
C ILE A 208 -20.52 12.43 -4.40
N VAL A 209 -20.32 11.83 -3.23
CA VAL A 209 -21.21 11.94 -2.07
C VAL A 209 -20.39 12.32 -0.83
N ASN A 210 -20.91 13.23 0.00
CA ASN A 210 -20.39 13.43 1.35
C ASN A 210 -21.18 12.57 2.35
N PHE A 211 -20.65 11.39 2.70
CA PHE A 211 -21.32 10.46 3.62
C PHE A 211 -21.43 10.99 5.05
N ALA A 212 -20.59 11.93 5.46
CA ALA A 212 -20.69 12.56 6.78
C ALA A 212 -21.99 13.35 6.96
N ASP A 213 -22.59 13.83 5.86
CA ASP A 213 -23.81 14.64 5.87
C ASP A 213 -25.09 13.79 5.88
N ILE A 214 -24.98 12.48 5.63
CA ILE A 214 -26.13 11.57 5.59
C ILE A 214 -26.55 11.20 7.01
N LYS A 215 -27.51 11.95 7.55
CA LYS A 215 -28.09 11.71 8.88
C LYS A 215 -29.43 10.99 8.79
N ASN A 216 -29.61 9.98 9.66
CA ASN A 216 -30.90 9.41 10.08
C ASN A 216 -32.00 9.42 9.01
N LYS A 217 -31.74 8.79 7.87
CA LYS A 217 -32.71 8.60 6.80
C LYS A 217 -33.27 7.19 6.91
N ASN A 218 -34.60 7.06 6.87
CA ASN A 218 -35.24 5.76 6.70
C ASN A 218 -35.10 5.36 5.24
N PHE A 219 -34.16 4.46 4.95
CA PHE A 219 -34.01 3.85 3.64
C PHE A 219 -35.15 2.87 3.37
N LYS A 220 -35.54 2.73 2.10
CA LYS A 220 -36.65 1.85 1.71
C LYS A 220 -36.21 0.41 1.49
N THR A 221 -34.93 0.21 1.17
CA THR A 221 -34.35 -1.09 0.88
C THR A 221 -33.42 -1.50 2.02
N ASP A 222 -33.52 -2.75 2.46
CA ASP A 222 -32.63 -3.33 3.47
C ASP A 222 -31.37 -3.93 2.81
N PHE A 223 -30.20 -3.53 3.30
CA PHE A 223 -28.90 -4.03 2.86
C PHE A 223 -28.15 -4.81 3.96
N SER A 224 -28.81 -5.12 5.07
CA SER A 224 -28.20 -5.78 6.25
C SER A 224 -27.55 -7.13 5.94
N GLN A 225 -27.99 -7.82 4.89
CA GLN A 225 -27.45 -9.12 4.46
C GLN A 225 -26.30 -9.01 3.45
N PHE A 226 -26.04 -7.83 2.89
CA PHE A 226 -25.01 -7.64 1.89
C PHE A 226 -23.65 -7.41 2.54
N ASN A 227 -22.64 -8.01 1.94
CA ASN A 227 -21.22 -7.81 2.21
C ASN A 227 -20.70 -6.72 1.27
N ILE A 228 -20.37 -5.54 1.79
CA ILE A 228 -19.96 -4.39 0.97
C ILE A 228 -18.51 -4.05 1.27
N ALA A 229 -17.68 -3.97 0.23
CA ALA A 229 -16.34 -3.39 0.31
C ALA A 229 -16.41 -1.91 -0.06
N VAL A 230 -15.60 -1.07 0.60
CA VAL A 230 -15.54 0.38 0.32
C VAL A 230 -14.11 0.76 0.02
N TYR A 231 -13.90 1.36 -1.15
CA TYR A 231 -12.58 1.84 -1.55
C TYR A 231 -12.30 3.25 -1.07
N ASN A 232 -11.19 3.42 -0.36
CA ASN A 232 -10.53 4.68 -0.03
C ASN A 232 -11.45 5.82 0.48
N ASP A 233 -12.49 5.49 1.27
CA ASP A 233 -13.37 6.49 1.88
C ASP A 233 -13.82 6.06 3.28
N LYS A 234 -13.23 6.70 4.30
CA LYS A 234 -13.52 6.44 5.72
C LYS A 234 -14.96 6.76 6.12
N ASP A 235 -15.53 7.83 5.57
CA ASP A 235 -16.89 8.25 5.92
C ASP A 235 -17.91 7.28 5.33
N ALA A 236 -17.68 6.84 4.09
CA ALA A 236 -18.47 5.77 3.47
C ALA A 236 -18.36 4.45 4.25
N ARG A 237 -17.16 4.04 4.69
CA ARG A 237 -16.99 2.85 5.56
C ARG A 237 -17.80 2.95 6.85
N ASN A 238 -17.74 4.09 7.52
CA ASN A 238 -18.50 4.34 8.75
C ASN A 238 -20.02 4.31 8.52
N PHE A 239 -20.47 4.77 7.35
CA PHE A 239 -21.86 4.69 6.95
C PHE A 239 -22.28 3.23 6.68
N ILE A 240 -21.51 2.48 5.88
CA ILE A 240 -21.78 1.07 5.55
C ILE A 240 -21.87 0.20 6.80
N LYS A 241 -20.98 0.38 7.78
CA LYS A 241 -21.02 -0.34 9.07
C LYS A 241 -22.36 -0.24 9.82
N LYS A 242 -23.19 0.77 9.52
CA LYS A 242 -24.49 0.98 10.17
C LYS A 242 -25.65 0.29 9.44
N ILE A 243 -25.48 -0.08 8.17
CA ILE A 243 -26.57 -0.52 7.30
C ILE A 243 -26.32 -1.86 6.59
N ALA A 244 -25.09 -2.36 6.60
CA ALA A 244 -24.68 -3.58 5.91
C ALA A 244 -23.43 -4.20 6.57
N ASN A 245 -22.99 -5.36 6.08
CA ASN A 245 -21.76 -6.00 6.55
C ASN A 245 -20.56 -5.41 5.80
N LEU A 246 -19.74 -4.59 6.47
CA LEU A 246 -18.52 -4.07 5.86
C LEU A 246 -17.48 -5.20 5.74
N LYS A 247 -16.93 -5.38 4.53
CA LYS A 247 -15.73 -6.18 4.28
C LYS A 247 -14.52 -5.27 4.14
N GLU A 248 -13.56 -5.46 5.05
CA GLU A 248 -12.25 -4.81 4.98
C GLU A 248 -11.33 -5.67 4.09
N PHE A 249 -10.47 -5.04 3.32
CA PHE A 249 -9.48 -5.70 2.46
C PHE A 249 -8.15 -4.94 2.49
N ASN A 250 -7.04 -5.62 2.19
CA ASN A 250 -5.70 -5.14 2.53
C ASN A 250 -5.30 -3.88 1.74
N SER A 251 -5.76 -3.77 0.51
CA SER A 251 -5.37 -2.75 -0.46
C SER A 251 -6.36 -1.59 -0.58
N GLN A 252 -7.33 -1.48 0.33
CA GLN A 252 -8.44 -0.52 0.26
C GLN A 252 -8.07 0.96 0.30
N GLU A 253 -6.86 1.29 0.77
CA GLU A 253 -6.34 2.67 0.84
C GLU A 253 -5.14 2.91 -0.08
N ARG A 254 -4.78 1.93 -0.91
CA ARG A 254 -3.71 2.09 -1.90
C ARG A 254 -4.15 3.05 -3.01
N ASP A 255 -3.20 3.56 -3.78
CA ASP A 255 -3.54 4.29 -5.00
C ASP A 255 -3.96 3.28 -6.10
N CYS A 256 -5.03 3.59 -6.83
CA CYS A 256 -5.55 2.72 -7.91
C CYS A 256 -4.72 2.83 -9.20
N GLY A 257 -3.74 3.71 -9.25
CA GLY A 257 -2.90 3.95 -10.43
C GLY A 257 -3.58 4.83 -11.49
N TYR A 258 -4.58 5.64 -11.15
CA TYR A 258 -5.26 6.48 -12.15
C TYR A 258 -4.33 7.51 -12.81
N GLU A 259 -3.41 8.09 -12.04
CA GLU A 259 -2.37 8.95 -12.62
C GLU A 259 -1.39 8.15 -13.48
N ILE A 260 -0.94 7.00 -12.97
CA ILE A 260 -0.07 6.06 -13.71
C ILE A 260 -0.71 5.71 -15.06
N TYR A 261 -2.02 5.50 -15.12
CA TYR A 261 -2.72 5.09 -16.35
C TYR A 261 -2.56 6.08 -17.52
N LYS A 262 -2.36 7.36 -17.23
CA LYS A 262 -2.13 8.38 -18.27
C LYS A 262 -0.75 8.26 -18.92
N PHE A 263 0.20 7.64 -18.21
CA PHE A 263 1.60 7.51 -18.58
C PHE A 263 1.95 6.07 -18.98
N ASP A 264 1.63 5.10 -18.13
CA ASP A 264 1.86 3.68 -18.29
C ASP A 264 0.57 2.89 -17.94
N LYS A 265 -0.17 2.51 -18.99
CA LYS A 265 -1.43 1.78 -18.83
C LYS A 265 -1.23 0.38 -18.25
N GLU A 266 -0.13 -0.29 -18.60
CA GLU A 266 0.08 -1.68 -18.22
C GLU A 266 0.30 -1.79 -16.71
N VAL A 267 1.18 -0.94 -16.16
CA VAL A 267 1.43 -0.89 -14.71
C VAL A 267 0.16 -0.48 -13.96
N ALA A 268 -0.57 0.53 -14.45
CA ALA A 268 -1.81 0.97 -13.82
C ALA A 268 -2.88 -0.13 -13.78
N ILE A 269 -3.04 -0.90 -14.86
CA ILE A 269 -3.97 -2.03 -14.92
C ILE A 269 -3.54 -3.12 -13.93
N LYS A 270 -2.24 -3.43 -13.84
CA LYS A 270 -1.70 -4.40 -12.86
C LYS A 270 -1.98 -3.95 -11.42
N VAL A 271 -1.72 -2.69 -11.08
CA VAL A 271 -2.02 -2.10 -9.75
C VAL A 271 -3.51 -2.17 -9.43
N ALA A 272 -4.37 -1.65 -10.30
CA ALA A 272 -5.81 -1.67 -10.09
C ALA A 272 -6.36 -3.10 -10.01
N SER A 273 -5.78 -4.04 -10.75
CA SER A 273 -6.18 -5.44 -10.72
C SER A 273 -5.88 -6.11 -9.39
N ASN A 274 -4.77 -5.78 -8.71
CA ASN A 274 -4.50 -6.25 -7.36
C ASN A 274 -5.62 -5.81 -6.40
N ILE A 275 -6.03 -4.54 -6.50
CA ILE A 275 -6.98 -3.94 -5.56
C ILE A 275 -8.38 -4.53 -5.72
N ILE A 276 -8.89 -4.59 -6.94
CA ILE A 276 -10.26 -5.08 -7.17
C ILE A 276 -10.41 -6.56 -6.84
N PHE A 277 -9.36 -7.37 -7.09
CA PHE A 277 -9.39 -8.79 -6.76
C PHE A 277 -9.22 -9.05 -5.27
N ASP A 278 -8.45 -8.23 -4.53
CA ASP A 278 -8.40 -8.28 -3.07
C ASP A 278 -9.78 -7.94 -2.44
N ALA A 279 -10.48 -6.94 -2.98
CA ALA A 279 -11.86 -6.65 -2.60
C ALA A 279 -12.81 -7.82 -2.92
N PHE A 280 -12.69 -8.44 -4.09
CA PHE A 280 -13.49 -9.61 -4.48
C PHE A 280 -13.22 -10.82 -3.59
N ASP A 281 -11.95 -11.14 -3.34
CA ASP A 281 -11.52 -12.29 -2.54
C ASP A 281 -11.82 -12.12 -1.04
N SER A 282 -12.09 -10.89 -0.58
CA SER A 282 -12.64 -10.63 0.76
C SER A 282 -14.06 -11.17 0.98
N GLY A 283 -14.73 -11.62 -0.09
CA GLY A 283 -16.12 -12.10 -0.05
C GLY A 283 -17.15 -10.97 -0.01
N ALA A 284 -16.80 -9.80 -0.56
CA ALA A 284 -17.75 -8.73 -0.79
C ALA A 284 -18.62 -9.04 -2.03
N ASP A 285 -19.88 -8.61 -1.98
CA ASP A 285 -20.82 -8.71 -3.11
C ASP A 285 -20.52 -7.66 -4.17
N PHE A 286 -20.09 -6.46 -3.75
CA PHE A 286 -19.67 -5.37 -4.64
C PHE A 286 -18.69 -4.41 -3.96
N LEU A 287 -18.00 -3.63 -4.79
CA LEU A 287 -17.12 -2.54 -4.37
C LEU A 287 -17.83 -1.19 -4.51
N LEU A 288 -17.90 -0.44 -3.42
CA LEU A 288 -18.37 0.94 -3.41
C LEU A 288 -17.20 1.91 -3.65
N VAL A 289 -17.35 2.79 -4.63
CA VAL A 289 -16.40 3.88 -4.92
C VAL A 289 -17.10 5.23 -4.83
N ASN A 290 -16.36 6.27 -4.46
CA ASN A 290 -16.92 7.61 -4.23
C ASN A 290 -16.30 8.70 -5.11
N ASN A 291 -15.64 8.34 -6.21
CA ASN A 291 -15.21 9.29 -7.23
C ASN A 291 -15.14 8.64 -8.62
N GLU A 292 -15.23 9.47 -9.65
CA GLU A 292 -15.28 9.02 -11.05
C GLU A 292 -13.98 8.38 -11.53
N SER A 293 -12.83 8.78 -10.98
CA SER A 293 -11.53 8.23 -11.38
C SER A 293 -11.36 6.79 -10.91
N ASP A 294 -11.76 6.51 -9.67
CA ASP A 294 -11.75 5.14 -9.12
C ASP A 294 -12.79 4.27 -9.82
N PHE A 295 -13.98 4.82 -10.08
CA PHE A 295 -15.00 4.13 -10.87
C PHE A 295 -14.51 3.78 -12.27
N PHE A 296 -13.84 4.71 -12.95
CA PHE A 296 -13.22 4.45 -14.24
C PHE A 296 -12.20 3.31 -14.15
N MET A 297 -11.29 3.34 -13.17
CA MET A 297 -10.27 2.29 -13.02
C MET A 297 -10.90 0.92 -12.79
N PHE A 298 -11.91 0.80 -11.93
CA PHE A 298 -12.43 -0.50 -11.52
C PHE A 298 -13.58 -1.03 -12.39
N ASP A 299 -14.47 -0.16 -12.87
CA ASP A 299 -15.60 -0.56 -13.73
C ASP A 299 -15.26 -0.46 -15.22
N THR A 300 -14.81 0.72 -15.67
CA THR A 300 -14.55 0.94 -17.11
C THR A 300 -13.42 0.05 -17.62
N LEU A 301 -12.37 -0.20 -16.83
CA LEU A 301 -11.26 -1.07 -17.23
C LEU A 301 -11.43 -2.53 -16.82
N LYS A 302 -12.59 -2.94 -16.25
CA LYS A 302 -12.82 -4.28 -15.68
C LYS A 302 -12.38 -5.46 -16.57
N LYS A 303 -12.56 -5.36 -17.88
CA LYS A 303 -12.12 -6.41 -18.83
C LYS A 303 -10.60 -6.57 -18.86
N ASP A 304 -9.87 -5.46 -18.86
CA ASP A 304 -8.41 -5.46 -18.90
C ASP A 304 -7.85 -5.94 -17.56
N LEU A 305 -8.48 -5.55 -16.44
CA LEU A 305 -8.12 -6.04 -15.10
C LEU A 305 -8.26 -7.58 -15.00
N GLN A 306 -9.36 -8.14 -15.50
CA GLN A 306 -9.59 -9.60 -15.53
C GLN A 306 -8.60 -10.33 -16.43
N TYR A 307 -8.26 -9.73 -17.58
CA TYR A 307 -7.29 -10.28 -18.50
C TYR A 307 -5.91 -10.43 -17.85
N VAL A 308 -5.42 -9.37 -17.19
CA VAL A 308 -4.11 -9.40 -16.50
C VAL A 308 -4.07 -10.43 -15.36
N LYS A 309 -5.20 -10.66 -14.67
CA LYS A 309 -5.29 -11.67 -13.60
C LYS A 309 -5.61 -13.07 -14.08
N ASN A 310 -5.92 -13.25 -15.37
CA ASN A 310 -6.40 -14.50 -15.93
C ASN A 310 -7.53 -15.14 -15.08
N ARG A 311 -8.43 -14.31 -14.56
CA ARG A 311 -9.56 -14.72 -13.70
C ARG A 311 -10.75 -13.80 -13.92
N SER A 312 -11.96 -14.36 -13.79
CA SER A 312 -13.21 -13.60 -13.86
C SER A 312 -13.55 -12.98 -12.51
N LEU A 313 -14.06 -11.75 -12.53
CA LEU A 313 -14.72 -11.10 -11.40
C LEU A 313 -16.21 -11.50 -11.30
N HIS A 314 -16.71 -12.32 -12.24
CA HIS A 314 -18.09 -12.78 -12.29
C HIS A 314 -19.08 -11.61 -12.08
N ASP A 315 -20.03 -11.79 -11.16
CA ASP A 315 -21.06 -10.82 -10.80
C ASP A 315 -20.59 -9.84 -9.70
N PHE A 316 -19.28 -9.64 -9.54
CA PHE A 316 -18.77 -8.61 -8.62
C PHE A 316 -18.90 -7.22 -9.24
N TYR A 317 -19.81 -6.40 -8.70
CA TYR A 317 -20.10 -5.08 -9.23
C TYR A 317 -19.20 -3.99 -8.62
N VAL A 318 -19.04 -2.89 -9.35
CA VAL A 318 -18.51 -1.64 -8.81
C VAL A 318 -19.66 -0.64 -8.87
N LEU A 319 -20.02 -0.05 -7.74
CA LEU A 319 -21.08 0.95 -7.65
C LEU A 319 -20.51 2.30 -7.26
N LYS A 320 -20.99 3.35 -7.92
CA LYS A 320 -20.78 4.72 -7.42
C LYS A 320 -21.63 4.95 -6.19
N SER A 321 -21.16 5.88 -5.37
CA SER A 321 -21.81 6.20 -4.11
C SER A 321 -23.23 6.75 -4.28
N ASN A 322 -23.50 7.54 -5.32
CA ASN A 322 -24.85 8.01 -5.62
C ASN A 322 -25.78 6.89 -6.11
N GLU A 323 -25.28 5.96 -6.93
CA GLU A 323 -26.02 4.77 -7.38
C GLU A 323 -26.45 3.93 -6.17
N PHE A 324 -25.55 3.70 -5.22
CA PHE A 324 -25.87 2.98 -3.99
C PHE A 324 -26.96 3.69 -3.15
N LEU A 325 -26.89 5.01 -3.01
CA LEU A 325 -27.95 5.77 -2.32
C LEU A 325 -29.30 5.67 -3.02
N ASP A 326 -29.32 5.64 -4.35
CA ASP A 326 -30.54 5.45 -5.13
C ASP A 326 -31.15 4.06 -4.90
N LEU A 327 -30.32 3.01 -4.80
CA LEU A 327 -30.78 1.66 -4.45
C LEU A 327 -31.36 1.60 -3.03
N LEU A 328 -30.73 2.27 -2.06
CA LEU A 328 -31.24 2.39 -0.69
C LEU A 328 -32.61 3.10 -0.64
N ASP A 329 -32.85 4.04 -1.55
CA ASP A 329 -34.13 4.74 -1.71
C ASP A 329 -35.18 3.94 -2.51
N GLY A 330 -34.86 2.71 -2.89
CA GLY A 330 -35.73 1.80 -3.64
C GLY A 330 -35.88 2.16 -5.11
N LYS A 331 -34.95 2.93 -5.68
CA LYS A 331 -34.96 3.23 -7.11
C LYS A 331 -34.35 2.07 -7.89
N ARG A 332 -34.90 1.80 -9.07
CA ARG A 332 -34.26 0.92 -10.06
C ARG A 332 -33.18 1.69 -10.79
N LEU A 333 -31.97 1.14 -10.79
CA LEU A 333 -30.87 1.69 -11.57
C LEU A 333 -30.87 1.12 -12.98
N ASN A 334 -30.54 1.97 -13.94
CA ASN A 334 -30.19 1.54 -15.28
C ASN A 334 -28.66 1.55 -15.40
N PHE A 335 -28.04 0.38 -15.51
CA PHE A 335 -26.59 0.20 -15.55
C PHE A 335 -26.00 0.44 -16.95
N ASP A 336 -26.64 1.26 -17.78
CA ASP A 336 -26.19 1.56 -19.15
C ASP A 336 -24.78 2.19 -19.21
N SER A 337 -24.33 2.84 -18.13
CA SER A 337 -22.97 3.37 -17.99
C SER A 337 -21.93 2.34 -17.55
N HIS A 338 -22.35 1.15 -17.11
CA HIS A 338 -21.44 0.08 -16.72
C HIS A 338 -21.11 -0.82 -17.90
N LYS A 339 -19.91 -1.41 -17.89
CA LYS A 339 -19.56 -2.40 -18.92
C LYS A 339 -20.34 -3.72 -18.80
N LEU A 340 -20.99 -3.99 -17.67
CA LEU A 340 -21.86 -5.15 -17.47
C LEU A 340 -23.33 -4.76 -17.67
N LYS A 341 -23.97 -5.37 -18.68
CA LYS A 341 -25.41 -5.22 -18.96
C LYS A 341 -26.20 -6.26 -18.17
N VAL A 342 -26.43 -6.02 -16.88
CA VAL A 342 -27.44 -6.76 -16.11
C VAL A 342 -28.05 -5.84 -15.06
N GLY A 343 -29.37 -5.96 -14.86
CA GLY A 343 -30.08 -5.20 -13.84
C GLY A 343 -29.84 -5.77 -12.45
N LEU A 344 -29.49 -4.93 -11.50
CA LEU A 344 -29.70 -5.18 -10.07
C LEU A 344 -31.09 -4.65 -9.70
N LEU A 345 -31.93 -5.54 -9.17
CA LEU A 345 -33.37 -5.44 -8.81
C LEU A 345 -34.38 -5.93 -9.86
#